data_AF-E5A5M1-F1
#
_entry.id   AF-E5A5M1-F1
#
_cell.length_a   1.000
_cell.length_b   1.000
_cell.length_c   1.000
_cell.angle_alpha   90.00
_cell.angle_beta   90.00
_cell.angle_gamma   90.00
#
_symmetry.space_group_name_H-M   'P 1'
#
loop_
_entity.id
_entity.type
_entity.pdbx_description
1 polymer ?
#
loop_
_entity_poly.entity_id
_entity_poly.type
_entity_poly.pdbx_seq_one_letter_code
_entity_poly.pdbx_strand_id
1 'polypeptide(L)'
;MSAPKRFPSVTGSCVCGTVRYRLLTSPLYCYACHCADCQKSSGSAFGLLLNIEVSNIRIISETTPVAIVREKKPGRFDRHVECPKCKVALWSNNIFGEAVADLYVGTLDYPSLMEPDLHMFVDTKLDWVILPEGTKTVPKDYDPKAFWPKSSLNRLELCLKTAEEMKEKKQTVTVAATAAAAAAVDSQNGKPAANHQSRSDMEAEETSGEGEKTPTAVEYSEKEVDDDEAFEEKFKETEKVLQERLERLRLKLEEQELTKKMRETTIE
;
A
#
# COMPACT_ATOMS: atom_id res chain seq x y z
N MET A 1 -15.83 -28.21 -5.91
CA MET A 1 -15.08 -26.96 -6.06
C MET A 1 -14.56 -26.57 -4.68
N SER A 2 -13.27 -26.75 -4.43
CA SER A 2 -12.67 -26.39 -3.13
C SER A 2 -12.76 -24.87 -2.97
N ALA A 3 -13.25 -24.40 -1.82
CA ALA A 3 -13.26 -22.98 -1.51
C ALA A 3 -11.83 -22.43 -1.66
N PRO A 4 -11.63 -21.23 -2.23
CA PRO A 4 -10.29 -20.65 -2.35
C PRO A 4 -9.67 -20.62 -0.95
N LYS A 5 -8.51 -21.26 -0.81
CA LYS A 5 -7.75 -21.29 0.46
C LYS A 5 -7.56 -19.84 0.89
N ARG A 6 -8.19 -19.47 2.00
CA ARG A 6 -8.16 -18.09 2.49
C ARG A 6 -6.78 -17.87 3.07
N PHE A 7 -6.09 -16.85 2.55
CA PHE A 7 -4.91 -16.29 3.22
C PHE A 7 -5.23 -16.16 4.72
N PRO A 8 -4.33 -16.61 5.62
CA PRO A 8 -4.57 -16.51 7.06
C PRO A 8 -4.98 -15.08 7.40
N SER A 9 -5.95 -14.92 8.31
CA SER A 9 -6.47 -13.59 8.67
C SER A 9 -5.39 -12.77 9.35
N VAL A 10 -4.58 -12.06 8.56
CA VAL A 10 -3.60 -11.11 9.06
C VAL A 10 -4.34 -9.83 9.43
N THR A 11 -4.32 -9.50 10.71
CA THR A 11 -4.89 -8.27 11.26
C THR A 11 -3.78 -7.36 11.75
N GLY A 12 -4.12 -6.08 11.87
CA GLY A 12 -3.24 -5.09 12.44
C GLY A 12 -4.01 -3.97 13.10
N SER A 13 -3.27 -3.07 13.71
CA SER A 13 -3.81 -1.93 14.45
C SER A 13 -2.82 -0.78 14.53
N CYS A 14 -3.32 0.43 14.78
CA CYS A 14 -2.47 1.50 15.29
C CYS A 14 -2.09 1.22 16.76
N VAL A 15 -1.07 1.90 17.28
CA VAL A 15 -0.58 1.67 18.65
C VAL A 15 -1.64 1.81 19.75
N CYS A 16 -2.65 2.68 19.55
CA CYS A 16 -3.73 2.86 20.52
C CYS A 16 -4.94 1.94 20.28
N GLY A 17 -4.87 1.05 19.28
CA GLY A 17 -5.92 0.08 18.93
C GLY A 17 -7.20 0.67 18.33
N THR A 18 -7.31 1.99 18.20
CA THR A 18 -8.55 2.66 17.74
C THR A 18 -8.86 2.37 16.27
N VAL A 19 -7.83 2.27 15.43
CA VAL A 19 -7.97 1.78 14.07
C VAL A 19 -7.51 0.33 14.03
N ARG A 20 -8.39 -0.56 13.56
CA ARG A 20 -8.13 -1.98 13.31
C ARG A 20 -8.37 -2.26 11.83
N TYR A 21 -7.52 -3.09 11.24
CA TYR A 21 -7.66 -3.52 9.85
C TYR A 21 -7.33 -4.99 9.67
N ARG A 22 -7.74 -5.55 8.54
CA ARG A 22 -7.46 -6.91 8.08
C ARG A 22 -6.97 -6.88 6.65
N LEU A 23 -5.92 -7.65 6.36
CA LEU A 23 -5.49 -7.91 4.99
C LEU A 23 -6.31 -9.05 4.40
N LEU A 24 -6.82 -8.85 3.18
CA LEU A 24 -7.68 -9.83 2.51
C LEU A 24 -6.91 -10.88 1.71
N THR A 25 -5.62 -10.64 1.46
CA THR A 25 -4.73 -11.50 0.69
C THR A 25 -3.28 -11.24 1.10
N SER A 26 -2.35 -12.05 0.58
CA SER A 26 -0.92 -11.86 0.76
C SER A 26 -0.44 -10.53 0.17
N PRO A 27 0.59 -9.91 0.76
CA PRO A 27 1.28 -8.78 0.16
C PRO A 27 1.82 -9.11 -1.24
N LEU A 28 2.02 -8.06 -2.03
CA LEU A 28 2.74 -8.11 -3.29
C LEU A 28 4.24 -8.32 -3.05
N TYR A 29 4.79 -7.65 -2.06
CA TYR A 29 6.22 -7.72 -1.73
C TYR A 29 6.49 -7.21 -0.31
N CYS A 30 7.51 -7.72 0.38
CA CYS A 30 7.96 -7.22 1.68
C CYS A 30 9.41 -6.73 1.57
N TYR A 31 9.72 -5.55 2.11
CA TYR A 31 11.06 -4.99 2.01
C TYR A 31 11.43 -4.10 3.21
N ALA A 32 12.72 -4.00 3.48
CA ALA A 32 13.29 -3.10 4.47
C ALA A 32 14.04 -1.97 3.77
N CYS A 33 13.57 -0.73 3.96
CA CYS A 33 14.19 0.45 3.40
C CYS A 33 15.04 1.18 4.43
N HIS A 34 16.32 1.33 4.12
CA HIS A 34 17.32 1.95 4.99
C HIS A 34 17.55 3.43 4.68
N CYS A 35 16.73 4.07 3.82
CA CYS A 35 16.90 5.48 3.53
C CYS A 35 16.56 6.35 4.75
N ALA A 36 17.15 7.54 4.81
CA ALA A 36 16.95 8.47 5.94
C ALA A 36 15.46 8.84 6.16
N ASP A 37 14.65 8.84 5.11
CA ASP A 37 13.23 9.15 5.21
C ASP A 37 12.46 8.02 5.90
N CYS A 38 12.73 6.77 5.54
CA CYS A 38 12.11 5.59 6.17
C CYS A 38 12.59 5.39 7.61
N GLN A 39 13.84 5.73 7.92
CA GLN A 39 14.34 5.77 9.30
C GLN A 39 13.56 6.81 10.13
N LYS A 40 13.40 8.04 9.61
CA LYS A 40 12.67 9.11 10.30
C LYS A 40 11.17 8.84 10.42
N SER A 41 10.54 8.29 9.39
CA SER A 41 9.09 8.04 9.40
C SER A 41 8.71 6.89 10.34
N SER A 42 9.55 5.85 10.41
CA SER A 42 9.34 4.71 11.31
C SER A 42 9.85 4.96 12.73
N GLY A 43 10.81 5.87 12.91
CA GLY A 43 11.54 6.03 14.17
C GLY A 43 12.47 4.86 14.48
N SER A 44 12.72 3.97 13.51
CA SER A 44 13.54 2.77 13.64
C SER A 44 14.83 2.86 12.80
N ALA A 45 15.68 1.84 12.88
CA ALA A 45 16.89 1.71 12.06
C ALA A 45 16.60 1.57 10.55
N PHE A 46 15.38 1.17 10.19
CA PHE A 46 14.87 1.07 8.83
C PHE A 46 13.34 1.07 8.84
N GLY A 47 12.71 1.41 7.72
CA GLY A 47 11.29 1.18 7.51
C GLY A 47 11.06 -0.26 7.02
N LEU A 48 10.41 -1.09 7.82
CA LEU A 48 9.94 -2.41 7.38
C LEU A 48 8.53 -2.27 6.82
N LEU A 49 8.41 -2.49 5.51
CA LEU A 49 7.23 -2.15 4.72
C LEU A 49 6.79 -3.36 3.90
N LEU A 50 5.50 -3.43 3.62
CA LEU A 50 4.96 -4.35 2.64
C LEU A 50 4.12 -3.59 1.60
N ASN A 51 4.16 -4.07 0.37
CA ASN A 51 3.29 -3.60 -0.70
C ASN A 51 2.01 -4.41 -0.74
N ILE A 52 0.86 -3.74 -0.73
CA ILE A 52 -0.43 -4.39 -0.92
C ILE A 52 -1.41 -3.44 -1.59
N GLU A 53 -2.32 -3.97 -2.41
CA GLU A 53 -3.39 -3.17 -3.00
C GLU A 53 -4.26 -2.59 -1.89
N VAL A 54 -4.59 -1.30 -1.99
CA VAL A 54 -5.41 -0.62 -0.97
C VAL A 54 -6.80 -1.27 -0.85
N SER A 55 -7.34 -1.81 -1.96
CA SER A 55 -8.60 -2.56 -1.97
C SER A 55 -8.56 -3.84 -1.12
N ASN A 56 -7.37 -4.35 -0.82
CA ASN A 56 -7.15 -5.53 0.02
C ASN A 56 -6.90 -5.20 1.49
N ILE A 57 -6.99 -3.92 1.88
CA ILE A 57 -6.95 -3.48 3.29
C ILE A 57 -8.39 -3.18 3.74
N ARG A 58 -8.94 -4.05 4.58
CA ARG A 58 -10.29 -3.88 5.14
C ARG A 58 -10.22 -3.27 6.53
N ILE A 59 -10.82 -2.10 6.73
CA ILE A 59 -11.04 -1.54 8.07
C ILE A 59 -12.10 -2.36 8.80
N ILE A 60 -11.80 -2.78 10.02
CA ILE A 60 -12.68 -3.60 10.87
C ILE A 60 -13.03 -2.92 12.21
N SER A 61 -12.56 -1.70 12.41
CA SER A 61 -12.99 -0.80 13.49
C SER A 61 -14.03 0.21 13.01
N GLU A 62 -14.77 0.81 13.93
CA GLU A 62 -15.67 1.94 13.62
C GLU A 62 -14.91 3.20 13.20
N THR A 63 -13.74 3.44 13.81
CA THR A 63 -12.89 4.57 13.43
C THR A 63 -12.13 4.24 12.15
N THR A 64 -12.28 5.10 11.15
CA THR A 64 -11.51 5.05 9.91
C THR A 64 -10.19 5.82 10.06
N PRO A 65 -9.10 5.37 9.43
CA PRO A 65 -7.89 6.16 9.36
C PRO A 65 -8.09 7.35 8.42
N VAL A 66 -7.26 8.37 8.59
CA VAL A 66 -7.32 9.62 7.81
C VAL A 66 -6.11 9.71 6.90
N ALA A 67 -6.34 10.17 5.68
CA ALA A 67 -5.27 10.47 4.74
C ALA A 67 -4.77 11.90 4.96
N ILE A 68 -3.46 12.05 5.14
CA ILE A 68 -2.77 13.31 5.34
C ILE A 68 -1.75 13.47 4.22
N VAL A 69 -1.77 14.63 3.57
CA VAL A 69 -0.75 15.05 2.61
C VAL A 69 0.26 15.93 3.35
N ARG A 70 1.53 15.57 3.30
CA ARG A 70 2.62 16.32 3.95
C ARG A 70 3.63 16.74 2.92
N GLU A 71 4.02 18.01 2.95
CA GLU A 71 5.16 18.47 2.17
C GLU A 71 6.44 18.03 2.83
N LYS A 72 7.19 17.15 2.15
CA LYS A 72 8.46 16.61 2.64
C LYS A 72 9.63 17.53 2.31
N LYS A 73 9.59 18.10 1.11
CA LYS A 73 10.53 19.08 0.55
C LYS A 73 9.72 20.04 -0.33
N PRO A 74 10.22 21.26 -0.61
CA PRO A 74 9.54 22.20 -1.49
C PRO A 74 9.06 21.51 -2.78
N GLY A 75 7.75 21.45 -2.99
CA GLY A 75 7.10 20.82 -4.15
C GLY A 75 7.06 19.29 -4.18
N ARG A 76 7.46 18.59 -3.10
CA ARG A 76 7.35 17.13 -2.98
C ARG A 76 6.45 16.75 -1.81
N PHE A 77 5.35 16.10 -2.14
CA PHE A 77 4.30 15.74 -1.19
C PHE A 77 4.22 14.22 -1.02
N ASP A 78 4.22 13.77 0.23
CA ASP A 78 3.98 12.39 0.60
C ASP A 78 2.60 12.26 1.23
N ARG A 79 1.85 11.25 0.82
CA ARG A 79 0.54 10.93 1.38
C ARG A 79 0.67 9.77 2.36
N HIS A 80 0.23 10.00 3.59
CA HIS A 80 0.22 9.02 4.67
C HIS A 80 -1.20 8.77 5.12
N VAL A 81 -1.51 7.53 5.46
CA VAL A 81 -2.76 7.15 6.10
C VAL A 81 -2.47 6.80 7.54
N GLU A 82 -3.04 7.56 8.46
CA GLU A 82 -2.70 7.50 9.90
C GLU A 82 -3.95 7.38 10.78
N CYS A 83 -3.73 6.95 12.02
CA CYS A 83 -4.79 6.98 13.01
C CYS A 83 -5.11 8.43 13.42
N PRO A 84 -6.38 8.86 13.38
CA PRO A 84 -6.74 10.23 13.76
C PRO A 84 -6.44 10.54 15.23
N LYS A 85 -6.39 9.52 16.10
CA LYS A 85 -6.17 9.63 17.55
C LYS A 85 -4.69 9.62 17.94
N CYS A 86 -3.96 8.56 17.61
CA CYS A 86 -2.55 8.42 18.03
C CYS A 86 -1.52 8.85 16.98
N LYS A 87 -1.97 9.24 15.77
CA LYS A 87 -1.10 9.73 14.68
C LYS A 87 -0.08 8.73 14.14
N VAL A 88 -0.13 7.46 14.56
CA VAL A 88 0.67 6.40 13.96
C VAL A 88 0.26 6.23 12.49
N ALA A 89 1.24 6.32 11.60
CA ALA A 89 1.10 6.00 10.20
C ALA A 89 0.90 4.48 10.05
N LEU A 90 -0.15 4.09 9.34
CA LEU A 90 -0.46 2.69 9.04
C LEU A 90 0.11 2.29 7.68
N TRP A 91 -0.02 3.18 6.69
CA TRP A 91 0.63 3.04 5.39
C TRP A 91 0.85 4.38 4.72
N SER A 92 1.70 4.41 3.71
CA SER A 92 1.88 5.55 2.79
C SER A 92 1.61 5.14 1.35
N ASN A 93 1.48 6.14 0.48
CA ASN A 93 1.53 5.91 -0.96
C ASN A 93 2.98 5.74 -1.42
N ASN A 94 3.15 5.11 -2.58
CA ASN A 94 4.46 4.87 -3.19
C ASN A 94 4.44 5.26 -4.67
N ILE A 95 5.44 4.77 -5.42
CA ILE A 95 5.58 5.02 -6.87
C ILE A 95 4.38 4.53 -7.69
N PHE A 96 3.53 3.67 -7.13
CA PHE A 96 2.30 3.15 -7.74
C PHE A 96 1.05 3.98 -7.39
N GLY A 97 1.22 5.14 -6.76
CA GLY A 97 0.14 6.09 -6.46
C GLY A 97 -0.76 5.66 -5.30
N GLU A 98 -2.07 5.94 -5.41
CA GLU A 98 -3.08 5.64 -4.37
C GLU A 98 -3.62 4.21 -4.43
N ALA A 99 -3.27 3.43 -5.45
CA ALA A 99 -3.78 2.08 -5.65
C ALA A 99 -3.08 1.05 -4.75
N VAL A 100 -1.81 1.30 -4.42
CA VAL A 100 -0.96 0.41 -3.62
C VAL A 100 -0.48 1.15 -2.38
N ALA A 101 -0.56 0.46 -1.25
CA ALA A 101 -0.05 0.93 0.02
C ALA A 101 1.36 0.37 0.29
N ASP A 102 2.24 1.22 0.82
CA ASP A 102 3.39 0.83 1.63
C ASP A 102 2.94 0.71 3.09
N LEU A 103 2.50 -0.47 3.50
CA LEU A 103 2.02 -0.72 4.86
C LEU A 103 3.17 -0.97 5.82
N TYR A 104 3.17 -0.29 6.96
CA TYR A 104 4.17 -0.48 8.00
C TYR A 104 3.94 -1.82 8.70
N VAL A 105 4.86 -2.77 8.48
CA VAL A 105 4.77 -4.14 9.00
C VAL A 105 4.63 -4.16 10.52
N GLY A 106 5.27 -3.23 11.22
CA GLY A 106 5.18 -3.09 12.68
C GLY A 106 3.77 -2.78 13.22
N THR A 107 2.81 -2.44 12.35
CA THR A 107 1.41 -2.23 12.73
C THR A 107 0.56 -3.50 12.61
N LEU A 108 1.14 -4.62 12.15
CA LEU A 108 0.48 -5.93 12.17
C LEU A 108 0.45 -6.51 13.59
N ASP A 109 -0.56 -7.30 13.90
CA ASP A 109 -0.67 -7.99 15.19
C ASP A 109 0.42 -9.08 15.34
N TYR A 110 0.89 -9.64 14.22
CA TYR A 110 1.99 -10.62 14.15
C TYR A 110 3.00 -10.22 13.07
N PRO A 111 3.87 -9.21 13.34
CA PRO A 111 4.79 -8.67 12.34
C PRO A 111 5.85 -9.68 11.89
N SER A 112 6.17 -10.69 12.71
CA SER A 112 7.13 -11.74 12.36
C SER A 112 6.69 -12.65 11.20
N LEU A 113 5.45 -12.52 10.73
CA LEU A 113 4.98 -13.20 9.52
C LEU A 113 5.52 -12.56 8.24
N MET A 114 6.07 -11.35 8.33
CA MET A 114 6.51 -10.55 7.19
C MET A 114 8.02 -10.31 7.29
N GLU A 115 8.79 -11.30 6.82
CA GLU A 115 10.23 -11.13 6.62
C GLU A 115 10.49 -10.33 5.34
N PRO A 116 11.48 -9.42 5.31
CA PRO A 116 11.79 -8.66 4.11
C PRO A 116 12.44 -9.56 3.06
N ASP A 117 11.90 -9.53 1.83
CA ASP A 117 12.49 -10.19 0.66
C ASP A 117 13.75 -9.45 0.16
N LEU A 118 13.87 -8.15 0.49
CA LEU A 118 14.94 -7.27 0.06
C LEU A 118 15.24 -6.19 1.10
N HIS A 119 16.52 -5.88 1.31
CA HIS A 119 16.96 -4.66 1.95
C HIS A 119 17.44 -3.65 0.89
N MET A 120 16.80 -2.48 0.83
CA MET A 120 17.13 -1.43 -0.13
C MET A 120 17.73 -0.20 0.56
N PHE A 121 18.42 0.65 -0.19
CA PHE A 121 19.18 1.79 0.34
C PHE A 121 20.23 1.40 1.40
N VAL A 122 20.89 0.23 1.23
CA VAL A 122 21.85 -0.25 2.24
C VAL A 122 23.11 0.61 2.33
N ASP A 123 23.34 1.52 1.39
CA ASP A 123 24.40 2.52 1.45
C ASP A 123 24.20 3.55 2.58
N THR A 124 22.95 3.75 3.03
CA THR A 124 22.60 4.61 4.17
C THR A 124 22.15 3.83 5.41
N LYS A 125 22.33 2.50 5.42
CA LYS A 125 22.07 1.65 6.59
C LYS A 125 22.94 2.09 7.76
N LEU A 126 22.39 2.13 8.97
CA LEU A 126 23.17 2.38 10.17
C LEU A 126 24.29 1.32 10.33
N ASP A 127 25.49 1.77 10.67
CA ASP A 127 26.70 0.92 10.65
C ASP A 127 26.57 -0.32 11.55
N TRP A 128 25.89 -0.18 12.69
CA TRP A 128 25.71 -1.26 13.67
C TRP A 128 24.67 -2.30 13.26
N VAL A 129 23.85 -2.06 12.22
CA VAL A 129 22.84 -3.01 11.75
C VAL A 129 23.53 -4.09 10.93
N ILE A 130 23.58 -5.31 11.44
CA ILE A 130 24.15 -6.46 10.72
C ILE A 130 23.02 -7.19 10.00
N LEU A 131 23.17 -7.37 8.68
CA LEU A 131 22.24 -8.17 7.89
C LEU A 131 22.74 -9.62 7.83
N PRO A 132 21.86 -10.63 7.96
CA PRO A 132 22.25 -12.03 7.84
C PRO A 132 22.94 -12.33 6.50
N GLU A 133 23.80 -13.33 6.49
CA GLU A 133 24.44 -13.79 5.25
C GLU A 133 23.39 -14.31 4.26
N GLY A 134 23.58 -14.03 2.97
CA GLY A 134 22.62 -14.40 1.91
C GLY A 134 21.40 -13.47 1.79
N THR A 135 21.26 -12.46 2.65
CA THR A 135 20.21 -11.44 2.53
C THR A 135 20.34 -10.70 1.20
N LYS A 136 19.24 -10.60 0.44
CA LYS A 136 19.22 -9.79 -0.79
C LYS A 136 19.31 -8.31 -0.42
N THR A 137 20.24 -7.61 -1.05
CA THR A 137 20.46 -6.17 -0.81
C THR A 137 20.66 -5.40 -2.11
N VAL A 138 20.21 -4.15 -2.14
CA VAL A 138 20.57 -3.18 -3.17
C VAL A 138 21.05 -1.88 -2.53
N PRO A 139 22.07 -1.20 -3.10
CA PRO A 139 22.60 0.02 -2.52
C PRO A 139 21.60 1.16 -2.54
N LYS A 140 20.65 1.21 -3.48
CA LYS A 140 19.66 2.30 -3.63
C LYS A 140 18.27 1.72 -3.88
N ASP A 141 17.52 2.30 -4.81
CA ASP A 141 16.23 1.80 -5.27
C ASP A 141 16.37 0.58 -6.18
N TYR A 142 15.28 -0.13 -6.43
CA TYR A 142 15.24 -1.32 -7.28
C TYR A 142 14.10 -1.27 -8.30
N ASP A 143 14.22 -2.04 -9.38
CA ASP A 143 13.13 -2.28 -10.33
C ASP A 143 12.24 -3.42 -9.81
N PRO A 144 10.94 -3.18 -9.51
CA PRO A 144 10.00 -4.22 -9.13
C PRO A 144 10.02 -5.43 -10.06
N LYS A 145 10.19 -5.24 -11.38
CA LYS A 145 10.19 -6.33 -12.36
C LYS A 145 11.36 -7.30 -12.18
N ALA A 146 12.46 -6.84 -11.60
CA ALA A 146 13.65 -7.65 -11.37
C ALA A 146 13.57 -8.48 -10.07
N PHE A 147 12.74 -8.09 -9.11
CA PHE A 147 12.74 -8.67 -7.77
C PHE A 147 11.41 -9.30 -7.33
N TRP A 148 10.28 -8.81 -7.85
CA TRP A 148 8.96 -9.26 -7.41
C TRP A 148 8.57 -10.61 -8.05
N PRO A 149 7.80 -11.45 -7.32
CA PRO A 149 7.19 -12.64 -7.92
C PRO A 149 6.30 -12.29 -9.13
N LYS A 150 6.28 -13.16 -10.14
CA LYS A 150 5.43 -12.99 -11.35
C LYS A 150 3.95 -12.80 -10.98
N SER A 151 3.46 -13.55 -9.98
CA SER A 151 2.09 -13.43 -9.46
C SER A 151 1.79 -12.04 -8.88
N SER A 152 2.75 -11.43 -8.18
CA SER A 152 2.65 -10.07 -7.65
C SER A 152 2.67 -9.02 -8.76
N LEU A 153 3.52 -9.20 -9.78
CA LEU A 153 3.55 -8.30 -10.94
C LEU A 153 2.22 -8.31 -11.71
N ASN A 154 1.63 -9.48 -11.93
CA ASN A 154 0.32 -9.62 -12.58
C ASN A 154 -0.79 -8.93 -11.76
N ARG A 155 -0.76 -9.07 -10.43
CA ARG A 155 -1.71 -8.39 -9.53
C ARG A 155 -1.52 -6.88 -9.55
N LEU A 156 -0.27 -6.41 -9.55
CA LEU A 156 0.06 -4.99 -9.64
C LEU A 156 -0.47 -4.39 -10.93
N GLU A 157 -0.24 -5.04 -12.08
CA GLU A 157 -0.73 -4.58 -13.38
C GLU A 157 -2.26 -4.44 -13.38
N LEU A 158 -2.97 -5.46 -12.90
CA LEU A 158 -4.44 -5.42 -12.79
C LEU A 158 -4.92 -4.30 -11.86
N CYS A 159 -4.24 -4.11 -10.72
CA CYS A 159 -4.55 -3.08 -9.75
C CYS A 159 -4.41 -1.67 -10.35
N LEU A 160 -3.29 -1.42 -11.03
CA LEU A 160 -3.00 -0.14 -11.68
C LEU A 160 -4.00 0.18 -12.79
N LYS A 161 -4.28 -0.79 -13.67
CA LYS A 161 -5.30 -0.64 -14.72
C LYS A 161 -6.67 -0.30 -14.13
N THR A 162 -7.08 -1.01 -13.08
CA THR A 162 -8.35 -0.75 -12.40
C THR A 162 -8.39 0.67 -11.79
N ALA A 163 -7.27 1.12 -11.22
CA ALA A 163 -7.16 2.46 -10.64
C ALA A 163 -7.23 3.56 -11.71
N GLU A 164 -6.61 3.37 -12.87
CA GLU A 164 -6.70 4.26 -14.02
C GLU A 164 -8.13 4.38 -14.53
N GLU A 165 -8.81 3.25 -14.78
CA GLU A 165 -10.21 3.24 -15.21
C GLU A 165 -11.14 3.94 -14.20
N MET A 166 -10.88 3.78 -12.89
CA MET A 166 -11.63 4.46 -11.84
C MET A 166 -11.36 5.97 -11.82
N LYS A 167 -10.11 6.38 -12.08
CA LYS A 167 -9.73 7.79 -12.15
C LYS A 167 -10.39 8.48 -13.33
N GLU A 168 -10.39 7.83 -14.50
CA GLU A 168 -11.07 8.31 -15.70
C GLU A 168 -12.57 8.48 -15.45
N LYS A 169 -13.24 7.44 -14.93
CA LYS A 169 -14.67 7.51 -14.58
C LYS A 169 -14.97 8.64 -13.61
N LYS A 170 -14.14 8.83 -12.58
CA LYS A 170 -14.30 9.92 -11.60
C LYS A 170 -14.14 11.29 -12.25
N GLN A 171 -13.20 11.45 -13.18
CA GLN A 171 -13.06 12.69 -13.96
C GLN A 171 -14.28 12.92 -14.84
N THR A 172 -14.79 11.91 -15.54
CA THR A 172 -15.98 12.04 -16.39
C THR A 172 -17.21 12.47 -15.58
N VAL A 173 -17.41 11.85 -14.40
CA VAL A 173 -18.52 12.20 -13.48
C VAL A 173 -18.35 13.63 -12.95
N THR A 174 -17.13 14.04 -12.61
CA THR A 174 -16.85 15.40 -12.10
C THR A 174 -17.14 16.44 -13.18
N VAL A 175 -16.66 16.21 -14.42
CA VAL A 175 -16.91 17.10 -15.57
C VAL A 175 -18.41 17.20 -15.86
N ALA A 176 -19.13 16.06 -15.86
CA ALA A 176 -20.57 16.04 -16.07
C ALA A 176 -21.33 16.80 -14.96
N ALA A 177 -20.93 16.63 -13.69
CA ALA A 177 -21.52 17.34 -12.55
C ALA A 177 -21.26 18.86 -12.63
N THR A 178 -20.06 19.28 -13.02
CA THR A 178 -19.74 20.70 -13.22
C THR A 178 -20.50 21.31 -14.40
N ALA A 179 -20.70 20.57 -15.50
CA ALA A 179 -21.47 21.01 -16.66
C ALA A 179 -22.96 21.16 -16.31
N ALA A 180 -23.52 20.21 -15.56
CA ALA A 180 -24.90 20.29 -15.08
C ALA A 180 -25.11 21.48 -14.10
N ALA A 181 -24.15 21.74 -13.21
CA ALA A 181 -24.18 22.90 -12.33
C ALA A 181 -24.10 24.23 -13.12
N ALA A 182 -23.26 24.31 -14.16
CA ALA A 182 -23.17 25.49 -15.02
C ALA A 182 -24.48 25.74 -15.80
N ALA A 183 -25.12 24.69 -16.34
CA ALA A 183 -26.41 24.79 -17.02
C ALA A 183 -27.56 25.22 -16.09
N ALA A 184 -27.52 24.82 -14.81
CA ALA A 184 -28.50 25.25 -13.81
C ALA A 184 -28.32 26.72 -13.39
N VAL A 185 -27.10 27.26 -13.45
CA VAL A 185 -26.83 28.70 -13.24
C VAL A 185 -27.30 29.51 -14.45
N ASP A 186 -27.14 28.99 -15.67
CA ASP A 186 -27.60 29.64 -16.90
C ASP A 186 -29.13 29.78 -16.96
N SER A 187 -29.88 28.80 -16.41
CA SER A 187 -31.34 28.88 -16.33
C SER A 187 -31.88 29.90 -15.31
N GLN A 188 -31.03 30.44 -14.41
CA GLN A 188 -31.43 31.42 -13.40
C GLN A 188 -31.22 32.89 -13.82
N ASN A 189 -30.54 33.14 -14.95
CA ASN A 189 -30.28 34.50 -15.45
C ASN A 189 -31.36 35.06 -16.41
N GLY A 190 -32.52 34.39 -16.52
CA GLY A 190 -33.64 34.83 -17.35
C GLY A 190 -34.56 35.89 -16.71
N LYS A 191 -34.06 37.07 -16.33
CA LYS A 191 -34.87 38.30 -16.11
C LYS A 191 -34.06 39.55 -16.48
N PRO A 192 -34.62 40.52 -17.24
CA PRO A 192 -33.82 41.52 -17.93
C PRO A 192 -33.53 42.74 -17.06
N ALA A 193 -32.31 43.28 -17.18
CA ALA A 193 -32.00 44.67 -16.85
C ALA A 193 -31.22 45.29 -18.02
N ALA A 194 -31.68 46.46 -18.42
CA ALA A 194 -31.25 47.15 -19.63
C ALA A 194 -29.96 47.95 -19.45
N ASN A 195 -29.27 48.11 -20.58
CA ASN A 195 -28.64 49.32 -21.11
C ASN A 195 -27.11 49.55 -20.96
N HIS A 196 -26.48 49.50 -22.13
CA HIS A 196 -25.63 50.52 -22.78
C HIS A 196 -24.08 50.53 -22.70
N GLN A 197 -23.51 50.62 -23.92
CA GLN A 197 -22.21 51.17 -24.40
C GLN A 197 -21.02 50.20 -24.41
N SER A 198 -20.12 50.13 -25.43
CA SER A 198 -20.09 50.38 -26.88
C SER A 198 -18.61 50.18 -27.34
N ARG A 199 -18.37 49.54 -28.51
CA ARG A 199 -17.15 49.59 -29.39
C ARG A 199 -15.84 48.96 -28.84
N SER A 200 -14.95 48.31 -29.60
CA SER A 200 -14.73 48.11 -31.06
C SER A 200 -13.73 46.95 -31.33
N ASP A 201 -13.98 46.22 -32.44
CA ASP A 201 -13.12 45.66 -33.50
C ASP A 201 -11.85 44.78 -33.29
N MET A 202 -11.85 43.66 -34.05
CA MET A 202 -10.77 43.02 -34.86
C MET A 202 -9.52 42.47 -34.13
N GLU A 203 -8.93 41.29 -34.42
CA GLU A 203 -8.70 40.53 -35.66
C GLU A 203 -8.40 39.02 -35.34
N ALA A 204 -8.45 38.18 -36.37
CA ALA A 204 -8.18 36.74 -36.35
C ALA A 204 -6.69 36.40 -36.54
N GLU A 205 -6.25 35.18 -36.15
CA GLU A 205 -5.49 34.27 -37.04
C GLU A 205 -5.20 32.89 -36.41
N GLU A 206 -5.23 31.89 -37.29
CA GLU A 206 -4.88 30.48 -37.09
C GLU A 206 -3.36 30.28 -36.91
N THR A 207 -2.91 29.14 -36.39
CA THR A 207 -1.86 28.33 -37.05
C THR A 207 -1.73 26.93 -36.44
N SER A 208 -1.36 26.03 -37.34
CA SER A 208 -1.20 24.58 -37.30
C SER A 208 0.13 24.12 -36.69
N GLY A 209 0.25 22.81 -36.41
CA GLY A 209 1.53 22.17 -36.09
C GLY A 209 1.41 20.66 -35.86
N GLU A 210 1.52 19.89 -36.94
CA GLU A 210 1.67 18.43 -37.00
C GLU A 210 2.99 17.94 -36.33
N GLY A 211 3.07 16.65 -35.96
CA GLY A 211 4.38 16.03 -35.69
C GLY A 211 4.38 14.70 -34.95
N GLU A 212 4.19 13.62 -35.70
CA GLU A 212 4.27 12.20 -35.32
C GLU A 212 5.67 11.69 -34.88
N LYS A 213 5.62 10.59 -34.10
CA LYS A 213 6.47 9.37 -34.09
C LYS A 213 7.77 9.28 -33.26
N THR A 214 7.69 8.33 -32.33
CA THR A 214 8.71 7.42 -31.73
C THR A 214 9.67 6.79 -32.76
N PRO A 215 10.88 6.32 -32.36
CA PRO A 215 11.09 4.93 -31.90
C PRO A 215 12.33 4.80 -30.94
N THR A 216 12.77 3.70 -30.29
CA THR A 216 12.49 2.25 -30.33
C THR A 216 13.00 1.65 -29.01
N ALA A 217 12.34 0.59 -28.51
CA ALA A 217 12.84 -0.30 -27.48
C ALA A 217 13.75 -1.39 -28.08
N VAL A 218 14.69 -1.91 -27.29
CA VAL A 218 15.50 -3.09 -27.63
C VAL A 218 15.06 -4.24 -26.71
N GLU A 219 14.84 -5.40 -27.31
CA GLU A 219 14.30 -6.64 -26.74
C GLU A 219 15.24 -7.31 -25.72
N TYR A 220 14.67 -7.99 -24.71
CA TYR A 220 15.34 -9.05 -23.98
C TYR A 220 14.49 -10.33 -24.04
N SER A 221 15.17 -11.40 -24.41
CA SER A 221 14.67 -12.73 -24.75
C SER A 221 14.11 -13.51 -23.56
N GLU A 222 12.95 -14.11 -23.77
CA GLU A 222 12.30 -15.10 -22.90
C GLU A 222 13.12 -16.40 -22.84
N LYS A 223 13.63 -16.74 -21.66
CA LYS A 223 13.87 -18.12 -21.19
C LYS A 223 14.31 -18.06 -19.73
N GLU A 224 13.34 -18.26 -18.83
CA GLU A 224 13.45 -19.06 -17.60
C GLU A 224 12.05 -19.13 -16.94
N VAL A 225 11.41 -20.28 -17.17
CA VAL A 225 10.26 -20.82 -16.45
C VAL A 225 10.84 -21.69 -15.32
N ASP A 226 10.10 -21.81 -14.21
CA ASP A 226 10.43 -22.41 -12.90
C ASP A 226 10.77 -21.30 -11.88
N ASP A 227 9.96 -21.04 -10.83
CA ASP A 227 9.68 -21.99 -9.76
C ASP A 227 8.46 -21.60 -8.88
N ASP A 228 7.24 -21.57 -9.45
CA ASP A 228 6.00 -21.32 -8.68
C ASP A 228 5.72 -22.43 -7.64
N GLU A 229 6.29 -23.62 -7.84
CA GLU A 229 6.14 -24.77 -6.96
C GLU A 229 6.98 -24.65 -5.68
N ALA A 230 8.23 -24.17 -5.79
CA ALA A 230 9.07 -23.91 -4.62
C ALA A 230 8.49 -22.80 -3.70
N PHE A 231 7.83 -21.79 -4.26
CA PHE A 231 7.16 -20.77 -3.46
C PHE A 231 5.98 -21.36 -2.67
N GLU A 232 5.14 -22.17 -3.32
CA GLU A 232 4.01 -22.85 -2.68
C GLU A 232 4.44 -23.88 -1.63
N GLU A 233 5.56 -24.56 -1.84
CA GLU A 233 6.13 -25.48 -0.86
C GLU A 233 6.63 -24.73 0.40
N LYS A 234 7.39 -23.65 0.21
CA LYS A 234 7.87 -22.79 1.31
C LYS A 234 6.70 -22.17 2.10
N PHE A 235 5.62 -21.80 1.41
CA PHE A 235 4.43 -21.27 2.07
C PHE A 235 3.73 -22.32 2.95
N LYS A 236 3.54 -23.54 2.44
CA LYS A 236 2.93 -24.65 3.21
C LYS A 236 3.78 -25.04 4.41
N GLU A 237 5.10 -25.04 4.26
CA GLU A 237 6.01 -25.34 5.37
C GLU A 237 5.92 -24.27 6.47
N THR A 238 5.90 -22.99 6.08
CA THR A 238 5.72 -21.86 7.00
C THR A 238 4.37 -21.93 7.72
N GLU A 239 3.29 -22.25 7.00
CA GLU A 239 1.95 -22.42 7.58
C GLU A 239 1.93 -23.55 8.63
N LYS A 240 2.57 -24.67 8.34
CA LYS A 240 2.67 -25.81 9.26
C LYS A 240 3.42 -25.44 10.54
N VAL A 241 4.57 -24.77 10.43
CA VAL A 241 5.36 -24.33 11.59
C VAL A 241 4.56 -23.37 12.48
N LEU A 242 3.78 -22.47 11.87
CA LEU A 242 2.92 -21.53 12.60
C LEU A 242 1.78 -22.24 13.32
N GLN A 243 1.15 -23.23 12.69
CA GLN A 243 0.10 -24.04 13.31
C GLN A 243 0.64 -24.83 14.51
N GLU A 244 1.80 -25.49 14.37
CA GLU A 244 2.45 -26.19 15.48
C GLU A 244 2.81 -25.25 16.63
N ARG A 245 3.28 -24.03 16.32
CA ARG A 245 3.59 -23.02 17.34
C ARG A 245 2.34 -22.53 18.06
N LEU A 246 1.23 -22.31 17.33
CA LEU A 246 -0.06 -21.94 17.90
C LEU A 246 -0.59 -23.04 18.84
N GLU A 247 -0.49 -24.30 18.45
CA GLU A 247 -0.92 -25.43 19.27
C GLU A 247 -0.10 -25.54 20.56
N ARG A 248 1.24 -25.38 20.48
CA ARG A 248 2.10 -25.32 21.67
C ARG A 248 1.74 -24.18 22.61
N LEU A 249 1.44 -23.00 22.07
CA LEU A 249 1.04 -21.85 22.88
C LEU A 249 -0.32 -22.08 23.56
N ARG A 250 -1.26 -22.71 22.86
CA ARG A 250 -2.56 -23.09 23.42
C ARG A 250 -2.42 -24.06 24.58
N LEU A 251 -1.63 -25.13 24.41
CA LEU A 251 -1.36 -26.09 25.47
C LEU A 251 -0.71 -25.44 26.71
N LYS A 252 0.24 -24.53 26.50
CA LYS A 252 0.85 -23.76 27.60
C LYS A 252 -0.15 -22.88 28.33
N LEU A 253 -1.09 -22.27 27.61
CA LEU A 253 -2.14 -21.46 28.20
C LEU A 253 -3.08 -22.33 29.04
N GLU A 254 -3.51 -23.48 28.51
CA GLU A 254 -4.34 -24.45 29.23
C GLU A 254 -3.64 -24.98 30.49
N GLU A 255 -2.33 -25.28 30.43
CA GLU A 255 -1.53 -25.69 31.59
C GLU A 255 -1.41 -24.58 32.65
N GLN A 256 -1.23 -23.32 32.22
CA GLN A 256 -1.22 -22.17 33.12
C GLN A 256 -2.56 -21.96 33.81
N GLU A 257 -3.67 -22.12 33.08
CA GLU A 257 -5.02 -22.05 33.64
C GLU A 257 -5.27 -23.19 34.64
N LEU A 258 -4.84 -24.41 34.32
CA LEU A 258 -4.95 -25.55 35.23
C LEU A 258 -4.13 -25.32 36.50
N THR A 259 -2.89 -24.86 36.37
CA THR A 259 -1.99 -24.56 37.49
C THR A 259 -2.57 -23.47 38.37
N LYS A 260 -3.18 -22.44 37.78
CA LYS A 260 -3.87 -21.37 38.50
C LYS A 260 -5.06 -21.91 39.29
N LYS A 261 -5.92 -22.71 38.66
CA LYS A 261 -7.06 -23.37 39.32
C LYS A 261 -6.62 -24.26 40.48
N MET A 262 -5.56 -25.06 40.29
CA MET A 262 -5.02 -25.92 41.35
C MET A 262 -4.51 -25.12 42.55
N ARG A 263 -3.84 -23.98 42.32
CA ARG A 263 -3.40 -23.08 43.41
C ARG A 263 -4.58 -22.46 44.15
N GLU A 264 -5.64 -22.08 43.43
CA GLU A 264 -6.85 -21.54 44.04
C GLU A 264 -7.60 -22.58 44.88
N THR A 265 -7.61 -23.86 44.48
CA THR A 265 -8.25 -24.95 45.25
C THR A 265 -7.42 -25.49 46.42
N THR A 266 -6.15 -25.12 46.55
CA THR A 266 -5.26 -25.59 47.65
C THR A 266 -5.22 -24.60 48.84
N ILE A 267 -5.97 -23.49 48.76
CA ILE A 267 -6.01 -22.43 49.80
C ILE A 267 -7.25 -22.55 50.72
N GLU A 268 -8.10 -23.57 50.54
CA GLU A 268 -9.13 -23.99 51.52
C GLU A 268 -8.66 -25.19 52.37
#